data_AF-A0A4U2Y9E8-F1
#
_entry.id   AF-A0A4U2Y9E8-F1
#
_cell.length_a   1.000
_cell.length_b   1.000
_cell.length_c   1.000
_cell.angle_alpha   90.00
_cell.angle_beta   90.00
_cell.angle_gamma   90.00
#
_symmetry.space_group_name_H-M   'P 1'
#
loop_
_entity.id
_entity.type
_entity.pdbx_description
1 polymer ?
#
loop_
_entity_poly.entity_id
_entity_poly.type
_entity_poly.pdbx_seq_one_letter_code
_entity_poly.pdbx_strand_id
1 'polypeptide(L)' 'MKTYVSEKQLRMVGKAWEIKAALRSWSNKDLTLQEYLIRRANAGRR' A
#
# COMPACT_ATOMS: atom_id res chain seq x y z
N MET A 1 10.80 -2.33 6.17
CA MET A 1 9.34 -2.06 6.31
C MET A 1 8.50 -3.25 5.83
N LYS A 2 7.51 -3.71 6.62
CA LYS A 2 6.53 -4.76 6.29
C LYS A 2 5.20 -4.11 5.89
N THR A 3 4.52 -4.66 4.90
CA THR A 3 3.23 -4.14 4.42
C THR A 3 2.18 -5.23 4.42
N TYR A 4 1.18 -5.08 5.26
CA TYR A 4 0.03 -5.96 5.33
C TYR A 4 -1.11 -5.30 4.56
N VAL A 5 -1.65 -6.01 3.59
CA VAL A 5 -2.80 -5.56 2.83
C VAL A 5 -3.92 -6.55 3.07
N SER A 6 -5.04 -6.00 3.50
CA SER A 6 -6.32 -6.68 3.61
C SER A 6 -7.28 -6.04 2.62
N GLU A 7 -8.45 -6.63 2.42
CA GLU A 7 -9.43 -6.16 1.44
C GLU A 7 -9.88 -4.71 1.67
N LYS A 8 -9.92 -4.27 2.94
CA LYS A 8 -10.40 -2.94 3.33
C LYS A 8 -9.33 -2.01 3.90
N GLN A 9 -8.12 -2.51 4.14
CA GLN A 9 -7.11 -1.74 4.86
C GLN A 9 -5.69 -2.06 4.42
N LEU A 10 -4.85 -1.02 4.47
CA LEU A 10 -3.42 -1.07 4.30
C LEU A 10 -2.75 -0.76 5.64
N ARG A 11 -1.88 -1.67 6.11
CA ARG A 11 -1.07 -1.46 7.31
C ARG A 11 0.41 -1.55 6.96
N MET A 12 1.15 -0.47 7.25
CA MET A 12 2.60 -0.39 7.07
C MET A 12 3.28 -0.44 8.44
N VAL A 13 4.24 -1.33 8.63
CA VAL A 13 4.98 -1.49 9.90
C VAL A 13 6.48 -1.39 9.61
N GLY A 14 7.16 -0.42 10.20
CA GLY A 14 8.58 -0.15 9.97
C GLY A 14 9.05 1.10 10.68
N LYS A 15 10.29 1.53 10.40
CA LYS A 15 10.81 2.81 10.92
C LYS A 15 10.02 3.96 10.30
N ALA A 16 9.82 5.04 11.05
CA ALA A 16 9.02 6.18 10.61
C ALA A 16 9.50 6.77 9.26
N TRP A 17 10.81 6.85 9.05
CA TRP A 17 11.38 7.34 7.80
C TRP A 17 11.10 6.41 6.61
N GLU A 18 11.10 5.09 6.81
CA GLU A 18 10.79 4.11 5.75
C GLU A 18 9.34 4.27 5.30
N ILE A 19 8.42 4.44 6.26
CA ILE A 19 6.99 4.64 6.00
C ILE A 19 6.79 5.95 5.23
N LYS A 20 7.47 7.02 5.65
CA LYS A 20 7.38 8.33 4.98
C LYS A 20 7.88 8.27 3.53
N ALA A 21 9.01 7.60 3.29
CA ALA A 21 9.57 7.43 1.94
C ALA A 21 8.62 6.61 1.04
N ALA A 22 8.03 5.54 1.57
CA ALA A 22 7.08 4.72 0.82
C ALA A 22 5.79 5.47 0.47
N LEU A 23 5.19 6.20 1.43
CA LEU A 23 4.00 7.02 1.18
C LEU A 23 4.28 8.11 0.14
N ARG A 24 5.45 8.76 0.19
CA ARG A 24 5.90 9.73 -0.83
C ARG A 24 5.99 9.10 -2.22
N SER A 25 6.59 7.91 -2.33
CA SER A 25 6.67 7.19 -3.61
C SER A 25 5.29 6.86 -4.18
N TRP A 26 4.31 6.57 -3.31
CA TRP A 26 2.95 6.22 -3.72
C TRP A 26 2.11 7.45 -4.06
N SER A 27 2.35 8.59 -3.41
CA SER A 27 1.66 9.85 -3.69
C SER A 27 1.91 10.38 -5.12
N ASN A 28 3.00 9.96 -5.76
CA ASN A 28 3.29 10.32 -7.15
C ASN A 28 2.49 9.48 -8.17
N LYS A 29 1.68 8.52 -7.71
CA LYS A 29 0.81 7.72 -8.56
C LYS A 29 -0.60 8.27 -8.48
N ASP A 30 -1.21 8.46 -9.65
CA ASP A 30 -2.63 8.77 -9.81
C ASP A 30 -3.47 7.52 -9.52
N LEU A 31 -3.37 7.02 -8.29
CA LEU A 31 -4.02 5.79 -7.85
C LEU A 31 -4.60 6.03 -6.48
N THR A 32 -5.92 5.95 -6.37
CA THR A 32 -6.57 6.02 -5.07
C THR A 32 -6.21 4.80 -4.22
N LEU A 33 -6.28 4.94 -2.90
CA LEU A 33 -6.06 3.82 -1.99
C LEU A 33 -7.00 2.65 -2.30
N GLN A 34 -8.26 2.94 -2.65
CA GLN A 34 -9.25 1.92 -2.99
C GLN A 34 -8.85 1.14 -4.25
N GLU A 35 -8.41 1.82 -5.30
CA GLU A 35 -7.90 1.15 -6.51
C GLU A 35 -6.63 0.34 -6.23
N TYR A 36 -5.75 0.84 -5.36
CA TYR A 36 -4.58 0.09 -4.91
C TYR A 36 -4.96 -1.21 -4.21
N LEU A 37 -5.92 -1.15 -3.28
CA LEU A 37 -6.41 -2.33 -2.56
C LEU A 37 -7.06 -3.33 -3.51
N ILE A 38 -7.92 -2.87 -4.45
CA ILE A 38 -8.56 -3.73 -5.45
C ILE A 38 -7.53 -4.43 -6.34
N ARG A 39 -6.56 -3.68 -6.88
CA ARG A 39 -5.50 -4.24 -7.74
C ARG A 39 -4.68 -5.28 -7.01
N ARG A 40 -4.31 -5.03 -5.75
CA ARG A 40 -3.47 -5.94 -4.97
C ARG A 40 -4.24 -7.17 -4.48
N ALA A 41 -5.52 -7.01 -4.12
CA ALA A 41 -6.41 -8.13 -3.79
C ALA A 41 -6.57 -9.09 -4.98
N ASN A 42 -6.68 -8.55 -6.20
CA ASN A 42 -6.75 -9.36 -7.42
C ASN A 42 -5.39 -9.99 -7.79
N ALA A 43 -4.27 -9.33 -7.48
CA ALA A 43 -2.93 -9.87 -7.76
C ALA A 43 -2.56 -11.09 -6.90
N GLY A 44 -3.14 -11.23 -5.70
CA GLY A 44 -2.93 -12.40 -4.82
C GLY A 44 -3.81 -13.60 -5.15
N ARG A 45 -4.72 -13.50 -6.14
CA ARG A 45 -5.68 -14.54 -6.52
C ARG A 45 -5.23 -15.41 -7.71
N ARG A 46 -3.94 -15.39 -8.05
CA ARG A 46 -3.38 -16.07 -9.23
C ARG A 46 -2.39 -17.16 -8.83
#